data_AF-B4SDI5-F1
#
_entry.id   AF-B4SDI5-F1
#
_cell.length_a   1.000
_cell.length_b   1.000
_cell.length_c   1.000
_cell.angle_alpha   90.00
_cell.angle_beta   90.00
_cell.angle_gamma   90.00
#
_symmetry.space_group_name_H-M   'P 1'
#
loop_
_entity.id
_entity.type
_entity.pdbx_description
1 polymer ?
#
loop_
_entity_poly.entity_id
_entity_poly.type
_entity_poly.pdbx_seq_one_letter_code
_entity_poly.pdbx_strand_id
1 'polypeptide(L)'
;MRYITSIERIGYDKGSIEGQAEGRVIGRLEGKRRFLCMQLECRFGALPAWALEMVSCASEEDLHSWDDAVLTAPTLEAVFHQKKFFREEPDWIETIISQSYEACYENGTLRWLGDKPSVKQASVIVTILS
;
A
#
# COMPACT_ATOMS: atom_id res chain seq x y z
N MET A 1 -38.85 -32.62 8.47
CA MET A 1 -38.17 -31.44 7.87
C MET A 1 -37.69 -30.54 9.00
N ARG A 2 -36.41 -30.18 9.02
CA ARG A 2 -35.83 -29.28 10.03
C ARG A 2 -36.10 -27.85 9.59
N TYR A 3 -36.83 -27.08 10.39
CA TYR A 3 -37.10 -25.67 10.09
C TYR A 3 -35.88 -24.85 10.48
N ILE A 4 -35.20 -24.28 9.49
CA ILE A 4 -34.18 -23.25 9.69
C ILE A 4 -34.94 -22.00 10.15
N THR A 5 -34.56 -21.48 11.31
CA THR A 5 -35.15 -20.24 11.85
C THR A 5 -34.74 -19.06 10.97
N SER A 6 -35.56 -18.00 10.94
CA SER A 6 -35.28 -16.81 10.12
C SER A 6 -33.90 -16.21 10.40
N ILE A 7 -33.39 -16.35 11.63
CA ILE A 7 -32.06 -15.87 12.04
C ILE A 7 -30.94 -16.73 11.43
N GLU A 8 -31.10 -18.06 11.44
CA GLU A 8 -30.13 -18.99 10.83
C GLU A 8 -30.06 -18.82 9.30
N ARG A 9 -31.18 -18.51 8.65
CA ARG A 9 -31.22 -18.19 7.20
C ARG A 9 -30.42 -16.92 6.89
N ILE A 10 -30.62 -15.84 7.67
CA ILE A 10 -29.88 -14.58 7.50
C ILE A 10 -28.38 -14.77 7.75
N GLY A 11 -28.00 -15.59 8.74
CA GLY A 11 -26.61 -15.91 9.01
C GLY A 11 -25.94 -16.66 7.85
N TYR A 12 -26.64 -17.64 7.26
CA TYR A 12 -26.15 -18.39 6.10
C TYR A 12 -26.01 -17.51 4.86
N ASP A 13 -27.03 -16.69 4.57
CA ASP A 13 -27.01 -15.79 3.42
C ASP A 13 -25.89 -14.75 3.55
N LYS A 14 -25.70 -14.16 4.73
CA LYS A 14 -24.58 -13.25 5.01
C LYS A 14 -23.22 -13.92 4.83
N GLY A 15 -23.01 -15.09 5.42
CA GLY A 15 -21.75 -15.82 5.29
C GLY A 15 -21.44 -16.23 3.86
N SER A 16 -22.45 -16.60 3.07
CA SER A 16 -22.28 -16.92 1.65
C SER A 16 -21.93 -15.70 0.81
N ILE A 17 -22.52 -14.53 1.10
CA ILE A 17 -22.23 -13.28 0.39
C ILE A 17 -20.81 -12.81 0.71
N GLU A 18 -20.44 -12.81 1.99
CA GLU A 18 -19.11 -12.41 2.46
C GLU A 18 -18.02 -13.30 1.85
N GLY A 19 -18.17 -14.63 1.94
CA GLY A 19 -17.18 -15.57 1.38
C GLY A 19 -17.04 -15.48 -0.15
N GLN A 20 -18.11 -15.17 -0.88
CA GLN A 20 -18.02 -14.91 -2.32
C GLN A 20 -17.33 -13.57 -2.62
N ALA A 21 -17.57 -12.54 -1.82
CA ALA A 21 -16.91 -11.25 -1.97
C ALA A 21 -15.41 -11.37 -1.69
N GLU A 22 -15.03 -11.97 -0.57
CA GLU A 22 -13.63 -12.24 -0.20
C GLU A 22 -12.92 -13.09 -1.25
N GLY A 23 -13.53 -14.20 -1.69
CA GLY A 23 -12.93 -15.08 -2.70
C GLY A 23 -12.69 -14.39 -4.05
N ARG A 24 -13.60 -13.50 -4.47
CA ARG A 24 -13.41 -12.70 -5.70
C ARG A 24 -12.29 -11.69 -5.57
N VAL A 25 -12.16 -11.03 -4.42
CA VAL A 25 -11.10 -10.04 -4.16
C VAL A 25 -9.74 -10.72 -4.12
N ILE A 26 -9.61 -11.83 -3.37
CA ILE A 26 -8.37 -12.60 -3.27
C ILE A 26 -7.95 -13.12 -4.65
N GLY A 27 -8.87 -13.74 -5.40
CA GLY A 27 -8.57 -14.27 -6.73
C GLY A 27 -8.17 -13.18 -7.73
N ARG A 28 -8.76 -11.97 -7.64
CA ARG A 28 -8.35 -10.84 -8.47
C ARG A 28 -6.93 -10.38 -8.14
N LEU A 29 -6.59 -10.26 -6.86
CA LEU A 29 -5.26 -9.83 -6.43
C LEU A 29 -4.18 -10.85 -6.79
N GLU A 30 -4.44 -12.15 -6.59
CA GLU A 30 -3.53 -13.20 -7.04
C GLU A 30 -3.33 -13.17 -8.56
N GLY A 31 -4.40 -12.95 -9.33
CA GLY A 31 -4.34 -12.77 -10.77
C GLY A 31 -3.45 -11.58 -11.16
N LYS A 32 -3.62 -10.42 -10.51
CA LYS A 32 -2.78 -9.23 -10.72
C LYS A 32 -1.30 -9.52 -10.39
N ARG A 33 -1.01 -10.13 -9.24
CA ARG A 33 0.35 -10.52 -8.84
C ARG A 33 1.03 -11.40 -9.88
N ARG A 34 0.33 -12.45 -10.32
CA ARG A 34 0.84 -13.37 -11.34
C ARG A 34 1.11 -12.66 -12.65
N PHE A 35 0.19 -11.80 -13.09
CA PHE A 35 0.35 -11.03 -14.31
C PHE A 35 1.55 -10.08 -14.23
N LEU A 36 1.70 -9.35 -13.12
CA LEU A 36 2.83 -8.46 -12.90
C LEU A 36 4.17 -9.22 -12.89
N CYS A 37 4.24 -10.38 -12.23
CA CYS A 37 5.44 -11.24 -12.29
C CYS A 37 5.80 -11.60 -13.73
N MET A 38 4.83 -11.99 -14.56
CA MET A 38 5.09 -12.29 -15.98
C MET A 38 5.61 -11.07 -16.74
N GLN A 39 5.10 -9.87 -16.48
CA GLN A 39 5.60 -8.65 -17.13
C GLN A 39 7.04 -8.31 -16.71
N LEU A 40 7.33 -8.43 -15.41
CA LEU A 40 8.65 -8.20 -14.88
C LEU A 40 9.66 -9.24 -15.43
N GLU A 41 9.26 -10.51 -15.51
CA GLU A 41 10.06 -11.57 -16.13
C GLU A 41 10.34 -11.30 -17.62
N CYS A 42 9.33 -10.85 -18.36
CA CYS A 42 9.47 -10.51 -19.77
C CYS A 42 10.43 -9.34 -20.02
N ARG A 43 10.42 -8.31 -19.15
CA ARG A 43 11.30 -7.13 -19.33
C ARG A 43 12.69 -7.30 -18.76
N PHE A 44 12.81 -7.92 -17.58
CA PHE A 44 14.05 -7.94 -16.81
C PHE A 44 14.69 -9.34 -16.73
N GLY A 45 14.03 -10.38 -17.23
CA GLY A 45 14.47 -11.77 -17.16
C GLY A 45 14.08 -12.44 -15.83
N ALA A 46 14.74 -13.54 -15.48
CA ALA A 46 14.39 -14.31 -14.29
C ALA A 46 14.38 -13.45 -13.02
N LEU A 47 13.26 -13.46 -12.29
CA LEU A 47 13.12 -12.63 -11.10
C LEU A 47 13.88 -13.21 -9.91
N PRO A 48 14.63 -12.38 -9.18
CA PRO A 48 15.25 -12.80 -7.93
C PRO A 48 14.20 -13.05 -6.85
N ALA A 49 14.53 -13.90 -5.86
CA ALA A 49 13.61 -14.30 -4.80
C ALA A 49 12.99 -13.11 -4.05
N TRP A 50 13.77 -12.06 -3.78
CA TRP A 50 13.29 -10.86 -3.11
C TRP A 50 12.18 -10.13 -3.89
N ALA A 51 12.23 -10.13 -5.23
CA ALA A 51 11.21 -9.46 -6.05
C ALA A 51 9.89 -10.25 -6.05
N LEU A 52 9.98 -11.59 -6.05
CA LEU A 52 8.82 -12.47 -5.92
C LEU A 52 8.15 -12.30 -4.55
N GLU A 53 8.94 -12.23 -3.47
CA GLU A 53 8.42 -11.97 -2.13
C GLU A 53 7.73 -10.60 -2.05
N MET A 54 8.32 -9.56 -2.63
CA MET A 54 7.72 -8.22 -2.70
C MET A 54 6.36 -8.24 -3.40
N VAL A 55 6.26 -8.88 -4.57
CA VAL A 55 4.98 -9.00 -5.30
C VAL A 55 3.96 -9.85 -4.52
N SER A 56 4.41 -10.88 -3.82
CA SER A 56 3.51 -11.74 -3.02
C SER A 56 2.85 -10.99 -1.86
N CYS A 57 3.60 -10.10 -1.20
CA CYS A 57 3.15 -9.32 -0.04
C CYS A 57 2.54 -7.95 -0.41
N ALA A 58 2.59 -7.57 -1.68
CA ALA A 58 2.13 -6.27 -2.17
C ALA A 58 0.63 -6.06 -1.98
N SER A 59 0.24 -4.84 -1.61
CA SER A 59 -1.16 -4.40 -1.57
C SER A 59 -1.71 -4.17 -2.99
N GLU A 60 -3.03 -3.98 -3.13
CA GLU A 60 -3.61 -3.64 -4.43
C GLU A 60 -3.06 -2.33 -5.01
N GLU A 61 -2.79 -1.35 -4.15
CA GLU A 61 -2.23 -0.04 -4.52
C GLU A 61 -0.78 -0.17 -5.00
N ASP A 62 0.03 -1.00 -4.34
CA ASP A 62 1.40 -1.29 -4.76
C ASP A 62 1.40 -1.94 -6.14
N LEU A 63 0.57 -2.97 -6.35
CA LEU A 63 0.44 -3.66 -7.63
C LEU A 63 0.03 -2.69 -8.75
N HIS A 64 -0.93 -1.80 -8.48
CA HIS A 64 -1.37 -0.81 -9.46
C HIS A 64 -0.27 0.21 -9.78
N SER A 65 0.49 0.65 -8.77
CA SER A 65 1.62 1.57 -8.97
C SER A 65 2.73 0.91 -9.80
N TRP A 66 2.96 -0.38 -9.60
CA TRP A 66 3.97 -1.14 -10.33
C TRP A 66 3.53 -1.51 -11.75
N ASP A 67 2.23 -1.62 -12.04
CA ASP A 67 1.72 -1.82 -13.41
C ASP A 67 2.11 -0.65 -14.34
N ASP A 68 2.12 0.59 -13.85
CA ASP A 68 2.63 1.73 -14.61
C ASP A 68 4.15 1.75 -14.66
N ALA A 69 4.79 1.47 -13.52
CA ALA A 69 6.23 1.56 -13.37
C ALA A 69 6.96 0.49 -14.20
N VAL A 70 6.38 -0.70 -14.34
CA VAL A 70 6.94 -1.77 -15.19
C VAL A 70 6.98 -1.38 -16.66
N LEU A 71 6.23 -0.38 -17.11
CA LEU A 71 6.30 0.08 -18.52
C LEU A 71 7.41 1.10 -18.76
N THR A 72 7.83 1.82 -17.72
CA THR A 72 8.71 3.01 -17.84
C THR A 72 10.06 2.85 -17.15
N ALA A 73 10.13 2.02 -16.10
CA ALA A 73 11.33 1.86 -15.29
C ALA A 73 12.48 1.24 -16.12
N PRO A 74 13.71 1.75 -15.95
CA PRO A 74 14.89 1.21 -16.62
C PRO A 74 15.42 -0.06 -15.96
N THR A 75 15.12 -0.29 -14.67
CA THR A 75 15.58 -1.45 -13.91
C THR A 75 14.47 -2.01 -13.03
N LEU A 76 14.65 -3.26 -12.57
CA LEU A 76 13.72 -3.94 -11.68
C LEU A 76 13.56 -3.19 -10.36
N GLU A 77 14.66 -2.71 -9.76
CA GLU A 77 14.66 -1.95 -8.51
C GLU A 77 13.90 -0.63 -8.67
N ALA A 78 13.98 0.01 -9.84
CA ALA A 78 13.27 1.25 -10.11
C ALA A 78 11.75 1.06 -10.21
N VAL A 79 11.25 -0.16 -10.49
CA VAL A 79 9.82 -0.48 -10.40
C VAL A 79 9.37 -0.43 -8.94
N PHE A 80 10.11 -1.12 -8.06
CA PHE A 80 9.74 -1.29 -6.66
C PHE A 80 10.03 -0.06 -5.79
N HIS A 81 10.97 0.80 -6.18
CA HIS A 81 11.28 2.05 -5.48
C HIS A 81 10.37 3.24 -5.86
N GLN A 82 9.44 3.06 -6.79
CA GLN A 82 8.40 4.07 -7.03
C GLN A 82 7.34 4.01 -5.92
N LYS A 83 7.66 4.57 -4.76
CA LYS A 83 6.64 5.20 -3.92
C LYS A 83 6.17 6.43 -4.69
N LYS A 84 5.13 6.27 -5.53
CA LYS A 84 4.32 7.41 -5.95
C LYS A 84 3.73 7.98 -4.66
N PHE A 85 4.44 8.90 -4.02
CA PHE A 85 3.81 9.89 -3.17
C PHE A 85 2.71 10.50 -4.02
N PHE A 86 1.46 10.23 -3.66
CA PHE A 86 0.29 10.76 -4.33
C PHE A 86 0.53 12.25 -4.58
N ARG A 87 0.72 12.61 -5.86
CA ARG A 87 0.61 13.99 -6.32
C ARG A 87 -0.86 14.26 -6.59
N GLU A 88 -1.65 14.13 -5.55
CA GLU A 88 -2.89 14.90 -5.41
C GLU A 88 -2.64 15.66 -4.12
N GLU A 89 -2.39 16.98 -4.22
CA GLU A 89 -2.46 17.84 -3.05
C GLU A 89 -3.86 17.67 -2.47
N PRO A 90 -4.00 16.99 -1.33
CA PRO A 90 -5.31 16.79 -0.80
C PRO A 90 -5.76 18.13 -0.20
N ASP A 91 -6.95 18.57 -0.59
CA ASP A 91 -7.66 19.74 -0.02
C ASP A 91 -7.85 19.63 1.52
N TRP A 92 -7.47 18.49 2.13
CA TRP A 92 -7.42 18.29 3.57
C TRP A 92 -6.12 18.78 4.25
N ILE A 93 -5.04 19.14 3.52
CA ILE A 93 -3.80 19.62 4.14
C ILE A 93 -4.00 20.97 4.85
N GLU A 94 -4.86 21.85 4.34
CA GLU A 94 -5.22 23.08 5.07
C GLU A 94 -6.14 22.80 6.27
N THR A 95 -6.86 21.67 6.27
CA THR A 95 -7.86 21.35 7.31
C THR A 95 -7.27 20.58 8.51
N ILE A 96 -6.14 19.88 8.36
CA ILE A 96 -5.62 18.96 9.40
C ILE A 96 -4.37 19.46 10.14
N ILE A 97 -3.63 20.45 9.64
CA ILE A 97 -2.43 20.94 10.35
C ILE A 97 -2.81 22.08 11.31
N SER A 98 -3.44 21.76 12.44
CA SER A 98 -3.54 22.74 13.53
C SER A 98 -2.19 22.99 14.21
N GLN A 99 -1.22 22.08 14.09
CA GLN A 99 0.11 22.21 14.70
C GLN A 99 1.19 21.60 13.82
N SER A 100 2.12 22.44 13.35
CA SER A 100 3.39 22.01 12.76
C SER A 100 4.44 21.84 13.87
N TYR A 101 5.28 20.82 13.73
CA TYR A 101 6.43 20.60 14.62
C TYR A 101 7.70 20.58 13.78
N GLU A 102 8.66 21.41 14.17
CA GLU A 102 9.96 21.48 13.52
C GLU A 102 10.98 20.66 14.30
N ALA A 103 11.83 19.93 13.58
CA ALA A 103 12.94 19.18 14.16
C ALA A 103 14.19 19.39 13.30
N CYS A 104 15.33 19.60 13.96
CA CYS A 104 16.63 19.62 13.31
C CYS A 104 17.23 18.21 13.34
N TYR A 105 17.85 17.79 12.24
CA TYR A 105 18.64 16.58 12.18
C TYR A 105 20.11 16.94 12.06
N GLU A 106 20.85 16.75 13.15
CA GLU A 106 22.28 17.03 13.22
C GLU A 106 23.02 15.79 13.72
N ASN A 107 24.11 15.41 13.03
CA ASN A 107 25.01 14.34 13.44
C ASN A 107 24.32 13.01 13.77
N GLY A 108 23.34 12.59 12.95
CA GLY A 108 22.65 11.32 13.14
C GLY A 108 21.53 11.35 14.19
N THR A 109 21.26 12.50 14.80
CA THR A 109 20.29 12.66 15.88
C THR A 109 19.22 13.66 15.51
N LEU A 110 17.95 13.25 15.59
CA LEU A 110 16.79 14.14 15.43
C LEU A 110 16.50 14.85 16.76
N ARG A 111 16.51 16.19 16.75
CA ARG A 111 16.14 17.03 17.89
C ARG A 111 14.93 17.90 17.53
N TRP A 112 13.89 17.86 18.36
CA TRP A 112 12.74 18.75 18.23
C TRP A 112 13.14 20.18 18.59
N LEU A 113 12.76 21.15 17.77
CA LEU A 113 13.00 22.58 17.98
C LEU A 113 11.90 23.23 18.87
N GLY A 114 10.94 22.43 19.33
CA GLY A 114 9.85 22.83 20.22
C GLY A 114 9.28 21.64 21.00
N ASP A 115 8.03 21.76 21.46
CA ASP A 115 7.35 20.71 22.22
C ASP A 115 7.23 19.43 21.41
N LYS A 116 7.63 18.30 22.02
CA LYS A 116 7.53 17.00 21.36
C LYS A 116 6.05 16.64 21.14
N PRO A 117 5.65 16.22 19.93
CA PRO A 117 4.28 15.78 19.69
C PRO A 117 3.95 14.54 20.54
N SER A 118 2.86 14.61 21.30
CA SER A 118 2.36 13.50 22.15
C SER A 118 1.44 12.57 21.36
N VAL A 119 1.94 12.05 20.24
CA VAL A 119 1.20 11.17 19.33
C VAL A 119 1.80 9.75 19.37
N LYS A 120 0.93 8.73 19.32
CA LYS A 120 1.37 7.32 19.31
C LYS A 120 2.02 6.92 17.98
N GLN A 121 1.65 7.57 16.88
CA GLN A 121 2.17 7.34 15.54
C GLN A 121 1.98 8.63 14.73
N ALA A 122 2.98 9.01 13.93
CA ALA A 122 2.91 10.17 13.05
C ALA A 122 3.64 9.89 11.73
N SER A 123 3.12 10.47 10.65
CA SER A 123 3.79 10.55 9.36
C SER A 123 4.60 11.83 9.33
N VAL A 124 5.92 11.73 9.15
CA VAL A 124 6.83 12.89 9.12
C VAL A 124 7.10 13.27 7.67
N ILE A 125 6.91 14.55 7.34
CA ILE A 125 7.34 15.14 6.07
C ILE A 125 8.69 15.80 6.33
N VAL A 126 9.75 15.33 5.68
CA VAL A 126 11.10 15.89 5.83
C VAL A 126 11.39 16.78 4.63
N THR A 127 11.52 18.09 4.87
CA THR A 127 11.95 19.06 3.87
C THR A 127 13.44 19.37 4.10
N ILE A 128 14.29 18.99 3.15
CA ILE A 128 15.72 19.31 3.17
C ILE A 128 15.88 20.64 2.44
N LEU A 129 16.22 21.71 3.16
CA LEU A 129 16.61 22.99 2.58
C LEU A 129 18.11 22.94 2.27
N SER A 130 18.49 23.18 1.01
CA SER A 130 19.88 23.29 0.54
C SER A 130 20.45 24.67 0.80
#